data_AF-A0A2H3CU15-F1
#
_entry.id   AF-A0A2H3CU15-F1
#
_cell.length_a   1.000
_cell.length_b   1.000
_cell.length_c   1.000
_cell.angle_alpha   90.00
_cell.angle_beta   90.00
_cell.angle_gamma   90.00
#
_symmetry.space_group_name_H-M   'P 1'
#
loop_
_entity.id
_entity.type
_entity.pdbx_description
1 polymer ?
#
loop_
_entity_poly.entity_id
_entity_poly.type
_entity_poly.pdbx_seq_one_letter_code
_entity_poly.pdbx_strand_id
1 'polypeptide(L)'
;MDSIHFTLEKNPDVSSVLPEGALRPITSNATGRYDAERITVDLNPALINPGFREPEPTYLPPHWTSHVHPEGQLYFRRDAPFSVVTEAYLYHAENMVKVVLWIKKIESLLDEKNISVSDNMELFMKIEEDDCAYYFIDHATRTEFWLDAIETDALGLPDVASPSHLRIYLESLYWAHVEHFPMHIGGLPKKSYDDLICIFNHGLAGEQCAVVVAQITKRPTLHADHMTSGVSTFFYSQGECATFVKVLRTGKDHNEDGYQTCVTARLWSIVCNHRFSVYYGQEFSRLSRDQAVLFHPEEKVFLEPLVSFISLGNSASYSKQLDDLFVDRLVYVDQWQPFMSKCVQEWKDAVLFTSSTFILHVPLVFAPSLPALTAASITLFTASLVASMLLIHRHRRLEKASATQASQYLESVYSSKNQFQLVALMYSLPTFLHFWGLGALVANCIIIVSSLFGLISAVVVSIVLLLALVTFEIITTEKEIPSWRSVFHFRSRNESSDQLV
;
A
#
# COMPACT_ATOMS: atom_id res chain seq x y z
N MET A 1 18.58 15.30 -57.47
CA MET A 1 17.71 14.27 -58.06
C MET A 1 17.48 13.26 -56.94
N ASP A 2 16.48 13.36 -56.07
CA ASP A 2 15.27 14.17 -56.02
C ASP A 2 15.02 14.63 -54.58
N SER A 3 14.81 15.93 -54.40
CA SER A 3 14.44 16.53 -53.11
C SER A 3 12.93 16.52 -52.99
N ILE A 4 12.38 15.71 -52.08
CA ILE A 4 10.95 15.74 -51.76
C ILE A 4 10.70 16.96 -50.86
N HIS A 5 10.35 18.07 -51.48
CA HIS A 5 9.70 19.18 -50.79
C HIS A 5 8.31 18.71 -50.33
N PHE A 6 8.12 18.61 -49.01
CA PHE A 6 6.81 18.35 -48.41
C PHE A 6 5.99 19.65 -48.44
N THR A 7 5.42 19.95 -49.61
CA THR A 7 4.41 21.00 -49.74
C THR A 7 3.06 20.36 -49.36
N LEU A 8 2.54 20.72 -48.18
CA LEU A 8 1.12 20.58 -47.86
C LEU A 8 0.33 21.57 -48.73
N GLU A 9 0.29 21.34 -50.04
CA GLU A 9 -0.62 22.04 -50.94
C GLU A 9 -1.63 21.05 -51.54
N LYS A 10 -2.89 21.25 -51.10
CA LYS A 10 -4.13 20.86 -51.78
C LYS A 10 -4.29 19.38 -52.08
N ASN A 11 -4.70 18.62 -51.07
CA ASN A 11 -5.68 17.56 -51.28
C ASN A 11 -6.98 17.99 -50.58
N PRO A 12 -8.07 18.34 -51.31
CA PRO A 12 -9.26 18.93 -50.71
C PRO A 12 -10.15 17.96 -49.92
N ASP A 13 -9.84 16.65 -49.90
CA ASP A 13 -10.75 15.63 -49.35
C ASP A 13 -10.37 15.06 -47.98
N VAL A 14 -9.20 15.39 -47.42
CA VAL A 14 -8.79 14.87 -46.09
C VAL A 14 -9.14 15.86 -44.96
N SER A 15 -9.60 17.06 -45.28
CA SER A 15 -9.93 18.10 -44.28
C SER A 15 -11.35 18.05 -43.71
N SER A 16 -12.22 17.14 -44.18
CA SER A 16 -13.64 17.10 -43.80
C SER A 16 -14.13 15.79 -43.17
N VAL A 17 -13.27 14.79 -43.00
CA VAL A 17 -13.66 13.50 -42.40
C VAL A 17 -13.24 13.49 -40.93
N LEU A 18 -14.22 13.64 -40.03
CA LEU A 18 -14.00 13.44 -38.60
C LEU A 18 -13.73 11.95 -38.32
N PRO A 19 -12.93 11.61 -37.30
CA PRO A 19 -12.68 10.22 -36.96
C PRO A 19 -13.97 9.54 -36.48
N GLU A 20 -14.23 8.32 -36.99
CA GLU A 20 -15.44 7.53 -36.73
C GLU A 20 -15.44 6.88 -35.34
N GLY A 21 -14.28 6.72 -34.70
CA GLY A 21 -14.16 6.14 -33.36
C GLY A 21 -14.73 6.99 -32.23
N ALA A 22 -14.76 6.40 -31.04
CA ALA A 22 -15.22 6.99 -29.80
C ALA A 22 -14.12 7.83 -29.13
N LEU A 23 -14.53 8.97 -28.56
CA LEU A 23 -13.68 9.78 -27.68
C LEU A 23 -13.91 9.33 -26.24
N ARG A 24 -12.91 8.70 -25.62
CA ARG A 24 -13.04 8.08 -24.30
C ARG A 24 -12.30 8.88 -23.24
N PRO A 25 -12.95 9.34 -22.16
CA PRO A 25 -12.25 9.97 -21.06
C PRO A 25 -11.46 8.92 -20.27
N ILE A 26 -10.21 9.24 -19.93
CA ILE A 26 -9.34 8.43 -19.06
C ILE A 26 -8.67 9.31 -18.02
N THR A 27 -7.93 8.72 -17.10
CA THR A 27 -7.11 9.45 -16.12
C THR A 27 -5.63 9.33 -16.43
N SER A 28 -4.81 10.23 -15.87
CA SER A 28 -3.34 10.12 -15.94
C SER A 28 -2.78 8.79 -15.43
N ASN A 29 -3.47 8.13 -14.50
CA ASN A 29 -3.07 6.81 -13.97
C ASN A 29 -3.47 5.64 -14.89
N ALA A 30 -4.45 5.85 -15.79
CA ALA A 30 -5.01 4.83 -16.67
C ALA A 30 -4.37 4.81 -18.08
N THR A 31 -3.24 5.48 -18.28
CA THR A 31 -2.53 5.51 -19.56
C THR A 31 -1.99 4.14 -19.98
N GLY A 32 -1.74 3.25 -19.00
CA GLY A 32 -1.18 1.91 -19.21
C GLY A 32 0.33 1.92 -19.41
N ARG A 33 1.01 3.00 -19.00
CA ARG A 33 2.46 3.21 -19.21
C ARG A 33 3.36 2.04 -18.79
N TYR A 34 3.09 1.43 -17.62
CA TYR A 34 3.88 0.30 -17.11
C TYR A 34 3.33 -1.09 -17.50
N ASP A 35 2.09 -1.12 -17.99
CA ASP A 35 1.34 -2.35 -18.31
C ASP A 35 1.16 -2.56 -19.82
N ALA A 36 1.73 -1.67 -20.65
CA ALA A 36 1.66 -1.76 -22.11
C ALA A 36 2.20 -3.12 -22.58
N GLU A 37 1.50 -3.75 -23.54
CA GLU A 37 1.94 -5.00 -24.14
C GLU A 37 3.37 -4.85 -24.65
N ARG A 38 4.26 -5.74 -24.19
CA ARG A 38 5.68 -5.70 -24.57
C ARG A 38 5.80 -6.05 -26.05
N ILE A 39 5.90 -5.02 -26.89
CA ILE A 39 6.28 -5.20 -28.29
C ILE A 39 7.74 -5.66 -28.30
N THR A 40 7.97 -6.93 -28.63
CA THR A 40 9.31 -7.45 -28.85
C THR A 40 9.78 -7.01 -30.22
N VAL A 41 10.91 -6.33 -30.28
CA VAL A 41 11.54 -5.89 -31.55
C VAL A 41 12.67 -6.86 -31.89
N ASP A 42 12.67 -7.37 -33.12
CA ASP A 42 13.78 -8.15 -33.65
C ASP A 42 14.98 -7.24 -33.95
N LEU A 43 16.07 -7.45 -33.23
CA LEU A 43 17.31 -6.71 -33.43
C LEU A 43 18.08 -7.32 -34.61
N ASN A 44 18.36 -6.50 -35.62
CA ASN A 44 19.17 -6.89 -36.76
C ASN A 44 20.56 -6.24 -36.68
N PRO A 45 21.65 -6.96 -37.01
CA PRO A 45 22.98 -6.36 -37.11
C PRO A 45 22.96 -5.21 -38.12
N ALA A 46 23.32 -4.01 -37.66
CA ALA A 46 23.45 -2.83 -38.51
C ALA A 46 24.89 -2.69 -39.01
N LEU A 47 25.05 -2.30 -40.28
CA LEU A 47 26.36 -1.99 -40.84
C LEU A 47 26.77 -0.56 -40.44
N ILE A 48 27.85 -0.44 -39.67
CA ILE A 48 28.41 0.87 -39.29
C ILE A 48 29.31 1.34 -40.42
N ASN A 49 28.82 2.32 -41.19
CA ASN A 49 29.63 2.93 -42.25
C ASN A 49 30.84 3.69 -41.68
N PRO A 50 32.02 3.64 -42.33
CA PRO A 50 33.17 4.45 -41.94
C PRO A 50 32.81 5.94 -41.88
N GLY A 51 33.10 6.59 -40.75
CA GLY A 51 32.72 7.98 -40.53
C GLY A 51 31.24 8.19 -40.21
N PHE A 52 30.59 7.21 -39.59
CA PHE A 52 29.19 7.27 -39.15
C PHE A 52 28.85 8.65 -38.56
N ARG A 53 27.89 9.30 -39.22
CA ARG A 53 27.21 10.50 -38.74
C ARG A 53 25.77 10.09 -38.51
N GLU A 54 25.13 10.73 -37.54
CA GLU A 54 23.71 10.56 -37.31
C GLU A 54 22.95 10.78 -38.63
N PRO A 55 22.02 9.87 -39.02
CA PRO A 55 21.23 10.05 -40.23
C PRO A 55 20.48 11.39 -40.19
N GLU A 56 20.09 11.92 -41.36
CA GLU A 56 19.31 13.16 -41.41
C GLU A 56 18.06 13.03 -40.52
N PRO A 57 17.76 14.05 -39.69
CA PRO A 57 16.67 13.96 -38.74
C PRO A 57 15.36 13.76 -39.50
N THR A 58 14.55 12.80 -39.05
CA THR A 58 13.17 12.72 -39.51
C THR A 58 12.44 13.96 -38.99
N TYR A 59 11.97 14.82 -39.89
CA TYR A 59 11.37 16.09 -39.50
C TYR A 59 9.94 15.89 -39.00
N LEU A 60 9.66 16.44 -37.82
CA LEU A 60 8.30 16.58 -37.32
C LEU A 60 7.61 17.76 -38.00
N PRO A 61 6.27 17.76 -38.11
CA PRO A 61 5.53 18.91 -38.60
C PRO A 61 5.77 20.16 -37.76
N PRO A 62 5.50 21.38 -38.29
CA PRO A 62 5.64 22.62 -37.54
C PRO A 62 4.92 22.54 -36.19
N HIS A 63 5.55 23.12 -35.16
CA HIS A 63 5.07 23.16 -33.78
C HIS A 63 5.11 21.84 -33.02
N TRP A 64 5.57 20.74 -33.61
CA TRP A 64 5.78 19.48 -32.88
C TRP A 64 7.23 19.33 -32.42
N THR A 65 7.40 18.93 -31.18
CA THR A 65 8.70 18.61 -30.57
C THR A 65 8.65 17.22 -29.96
N SER A 66 9.76 16.49 -30.04
CA SER A 66 9.92 15.20 -29.37
C SER A 66 10.66 15.38 -28.05
N HIS A 67 10.28 14.57 -27.07
CA HIS A 67 10.84 14.57 -25.72
C HIS A 67 11.03 13.14 -25.24
N VAL A 68 12.09 12.90 -24.48
CA VAL A 68 12.39 11.58 -23.93
C VAL A 68 12.27 11.66 -22.42
N HIS A 69 11.33 10.92 -21.86
CA HIS A 69 11.14 10.81 -20.42
C HIS A 69 12.44 10.30 -19.75
N PRO A 70 12.75 10.68 -18.49
CA PRO A 70 13.88 10.15 -17.71
C PRO A 70 14.05 8.61 -17.70
N GLU A 71 12.96 7.87 -17.86
CA GLU A 71 12.90 6.39 -17.93
C GLU A 71 13.05 5.83 -19.36
N GLY A 72 13.15 6.69 -20.37
CA GLY A 72 13.44 6.33 -21.77
C GLY A 72 12.24 6.37 -22.73
N GLN A 73 11.00 6.56 -22.24
CA GLN A 73 9.81 6.63 -23.10
C GLN A 73 9.82 7.90 -23.95
N LEU A 74 9.65 7.74 -25.27
CA LEU A 74 9.48 8.85 -26.22
C LEU A 74 8.03 9.34 -26.22
N TYR A 75 7.85 10.66 -26.24
CA TYR A 75 6.56 11.32 -26.43
C TYR A 75 6.73 12.61 -27.23
N PHE A 76 5.61 13.17 -27.67
CA PHE A 76 5.57 14.32 -28.54
C PHE A 76 4.66 15.40 -27.98
N ARG A 77 5.06 16.65 -28.17
CA ARG A 77 4.29 17.83 -27.78
C ARG A 77 4.03 18.71 -28.99
N ARG A 78 2.79 19.20 -29.13
CA ARG A 78 2.42 20.30 -30.03
C ARG A 78 2.35 21.60 -29.24
N ASP A 79 3.03 22.63 -29.73
CA ASP A 79 2.85 24.01 -29.28
C ASP A 79 1.67 24.64 -30.05
N ALA A 80 0.56 24.88 -29.37
CA ALA A 80 -0.66 25.48 -29.91
C ALA A 80 -1.35 26.29 -28.77
N PRO A 81 -2.52 26.93 -28.97
CA PRO A 81 -3.18 27.73 -27.92
C PRO A 81 -3.42 26.98 -26.62
N PHE A 82 -3.55 25.65 -26.70
CA PHE A 82 -3.26 24.72 -25.61
C PHE A 82 -2.25 23.70 -26.14
N SER A 83 -1.36 23.25 -25.27
CA SER A 83 -0.41 22.21 -25.65
C SER A 83 -1.12 20.87 -25.79
N VAL A 84 -0.62 20.04 -26.71
CA VAL A 84 -1.09 18.66 -26.88
C VAL A 84 0.07 17.72 -26.67
N VAL A 85 -0.10 16.73 -25.81
CA VAL A 85 0.89 15.69 -25.51
C VAL A 85 0.37 14.33 -25.94
N THR A 86 1.21 13.54 -26.60
CA THR A 86 0.88 12.17 -27.01
C THR A 86 2.10 11.26 -27.01
N GLU A 87 1.87 9.99 -26.70
CA GLU A 87 2.87 8.91 -26.82
C GLU A 87 2.82 8.21 -28.19
N ALA A 88 1.88 8.60 -29.08
CA ALA A 88 1.81 8.05 -30.42
C ALA A 88 3.10 8.37 -31.20
N TYR A 89 3.72 7.36 -31.82
CA TYR A 89 4.97 7.55 -32.54
C TYR A 89 4.74 8.33 -33.85
N LEU A 90 4.93 9.65 -33.80
CA LEU A 90 4.55 10.58 -34.88
C LEU A 90 5.43 10.51 -36.13
N TYR A 91 6.57 9.83 -36.06
CA TYR A 91 7.36 9.55 -37.26
C TYR A 91 6.67 8.54 -38.20
N HIS A 92 5.65 7.79 -37.73
CA HIS A 92 4.72 7.09 -38.61
C HIS A 92 3.63 8.05 -39.08
N ALA A 93 3.54 8.26 -40.40
CA ALA A 93 2.60 9.21 -40.99
C ALA A 93 1.12 8.91 -40.65
N GLU A 94 0.75 7.64 -40.52
CA GLU A 94 -0.62 7.23 -40.15
C GLU A 94 -1.01 7.74 -38.75
N ASN A 95 -0.11 7.61 -37.78
CA ASN A 95 -0.33 8.11 -36.41
C ASN A 95 -0.49 9.63 -36.42
N MET A 96 0.32 10.33 -37.20
CA MET A 96 0.25 11.79 -37.34
C MET A 96 -1.12 12.23 -37.88
N VAL A 97 -1.63 11.56 -38.93
CA VAL A 97 -2.95 11.86 -39.49
C VAL A 97 -4.04 11.63 -38.44
N LYS A 98 -4.02 10.50 -37.74
CA LYS A 98 -4.99 10.18 -36.67
C LYS A 98 -4.98 11.24 -35.56
N VAL A 99 -3.80 11.62 -35.07
CA VAL A 99 -3.63 12.64 -34.03
C VAL A 99 -4.21 13.99 -34.47
N VAL A 100 -3.90 14.45 -35.69
CA VAL A 100 -4.42 15.73 -36.19
C VAL A 100 -5.94 15.72 -36.35
N LEU A 101 -6.53 14.62 -36.82
CA LEU A 101 -7.99 14.49 -36.97
C LEU A 101 -8.70 14.54 -35.61
N TRP A 102 -8.16 13.85 -34.61
CA TRP A 102 -8.70 13.86 -33.25
C TRP A 102 -8.57 15.22 -32.57
N ILE A 103 -7.44 15.91 -32.74
CA ILE A 103 -7.26 17.28 -32.26
C ILE A 103 -8.36 18.19 -32.82
N LYS A 104 -8.62 18.15 -34.14
CA LYS A 104 -9.68 18.97 -34.76
C LYS A 104 -11.07 18.65 -34.20
N LYS A 105 -11.37 17.38 -33.95
CA LYS A 105 -12.64 16.96 -33.34
C LYS A 105 -12.79 17.52 -31.93
N ILE A 106 -11.72 17.47 -31.12
CA ILE A 106 -11.70 18.02 -29.76
C ILE A 106 -11.82 19.54 -29.77
N GLU A 107 -11.11 20.24 -30.66
CA GLU A 107 -11.23 21.69 -30.85
C GLU A 107 -12.68 22.08 -31.19
N SER A 108 -13.34 21.36 -32.10
CA SER A 108 -14.76 21.57 -32.41
C SER A 108 -15.69 21.33 -31.21
N LEU A 109 -15.39 20.35 -30.35
CA LEU A 109 -16.18 20.07 -29.15
C LEU A 109 -15.99 21.13 -28.06
N LEU A 110 -14.79 21.67 -27.93
CA LEU A 110 -14.49 22.79 -27.02
C LEU A 110 -15.31 24.02 -27.41
N ASP A 111 -15.36 24.33 -28.71
CA ASP A 111 -16.15 25.43 -29.26
C ASP A 111 -17.65 25.22 -29.03
N GLU A 112 -18.18 24.01 -29.30
CA GLU A 112 -19.59 23.67 -29.08
C GLU A 112 -20.00 23.83 -27.61
N LYS A 113 -19.12 23.42 -26.68
CA LYS A 113 -19.37 23.46 -25.25
C LYS A 113 -19.02 24.79 -24.59
N ASN A 114 -18.51 25.77 -25.35
CA ASN A 114 -18.03 27.07 -24.85
C ASN A 114 -17.01 26.94 -23.70
N ILE A 115 -16.10 25.97 -23.78
CA ILE A 115 -15.04 25.79 -22.80
C ILE A 115 -13.88 26.72 -23.20
N SER A 116 -13.60 27.73 -22.36
CA SER A 116 -12.50 28.66 -22.62
C SER A 116 -11.16 27.97 -22.44
N VAL A 117 -10.38 27.89 -23.52
CA VAL A 117 -9.04 27.32 -23.49
C VAL A 117 -8.02 28.40 -23.14
N SER A 118 -7.04 28.05 -22.31
CA SER A 118 -5.94 28.95 -21.93
C SER A 118 -4.59 28.30 -22.17
N ASP A 119 -3.54 29.11 -22.27
CA ASP A 119 -2.15 28.65 -22.45
C ASP A 119 -1.64 27.77 -21.28
N ASN A 120 -2.36 27.74 -20.15
CA ASN A 120 -2.05 26.88 -19.00
C ASN A 120 -2.69 25.49 -19.11
N MET A 121 -3.48 25.25 -20.16
CA MET A 121 -4.13 23.96 -20.39
C MET A 121 -3.30 23.08 -21.31
N GLU A 122 -3.28 21.80 -20.99
CA GLU A 122 -2.62 20.76 -21.77
C GLU A 122 -3.58 19.59 -22.00
N LEU A 123 -3.71 19.16 -23.26
CA LEU A 123 -4.46 17.98 -23.65
C LEU A 123 -3.51 16.79 -23.74
N PHE A 124 -3.77 15.73 -22.98
CA PHE A 124 -3.20 14.44 -23.29
C PHE A 124 -4.12 13.64 -24.21
N MET A 125 -3.54 12.99 -25.20
CA MET A 125 -4.27 12.07 -26.07
C MET A 125 -3.49 10.79 -26.36
N LYS A 126 -4.22 9.67 -26.38
CA LYS A 126 -3.72 8.35 -26.72
C LYS A 126 -4.62 7.74 -27.78
N ILE A 127 -4.04 7.37 -28.91
CA ILE A 127 -4.75 6.69 -30.00
C ILE A 127 -4.82 5.20 -29.68
N GLU A 128 -6.03 4.64 -29.66
CA GLU A 128 -6.29 3.22 -29.41
C GLU A 128 -7.06 2.67 -30.61
N GLU A 129 -6.32 2.11 -31.58
CA GLU A 129 -6.87 1.72 -32.89
C GLU A 129 -7.55 2.90 -33.60
N ASP A 130 -8.88 2.95 -33.59
CA ASP A 130 -9.69 4.02 -34.18
C ASP A 130 -10.29 4.97 -33.12
N ASP A 131 -10.24 4.59 -31.85
CA ASP A 131 -10.68 5.39 -30.71
C ASP A 131 -9.57 6.33 -30.21
N CYS A 132 -9.97 7.34 -29.42
CA CYS A 132 -9.04 8.26 -28.77
C CYS A 132 -9.36 8.38 -27.29
N ALA A 133 -8.41 8.01 -26.45
CA ALA A 133 -8.46 8.25 -25.02
C ALA A 133 -7.87 9.63 -24.69
N TYR A 134 -8.50 10.40 -23.81
CA TYR A 134 -8.07 11.78 -23.51
C TYR A 134 -8.32 12.21 -22.06
N TYR A 135 -7.61 13.26 -21.65
CA TYR A 135 -7.91 14.12 -20.50
C TYR A 135 -7.26 15.49 -20.68
N PHE A 136 -7.74 16.48 -19.94
CA PHE A 136 -7.14 17.81 -19.88
C PHE A 136 -6.47 18.06 -18.54
N ILE A 137 -5.41 18.85 -18.56
CA ILE A 137 -4.67 19.33 -17.42
C ILE A 137 -4.75 20.84 -17.39
N ASP A 138 -4.99 21.42 -16.21
CA ASP A 138 -4.81 22.86 -15.97
C ASP A 138 -3.64 23.06 -14.99
N HIS A 139 -2.54 23.61 -15.49
CA HIS A 139 -1.34 23.91 -14.70
C HIS A 139 -1.53 25.05 -13.69
N ALA A 140 -2.48 25.97 -13.92
CA ALA A 140 -2.74 27.08 -13.02
C ALA A 140 -3.46 26.61 -11.74
N THR A 141 -4.46 25.73 -11.90
CA THR A 141 -5.22 25.16 -10.78
C THR A 141 -4.66 23.83 -10.28
N ARG A 142 -3.77 23.19 -11.04
CA ARG A 142 -3.18 21.86 -10.76
C ARG A 142 -4.26 20.78 -10.65
N THR A 143 -5.08 20.66 -11.68
CA THR A 143 -6.16 19.66 -11.74
C THR A 143 -6.25 19.00 -13.09
N GLU A 144 -6.64 17.74 -13.09
CA GLU A 144 -7.14 17.03 -14.26
C GLU A 144 -8.66 17.24 -14.42
N PHE A 145 -9.14 17.36 -15.66
CA PHE A 145 -10.56 17.50 -16.00
C PHE A 145 -10.89 16.95 -17.40
N TRP A 146 -12.19 16.90 -17.72
CA TRP A 146 -12.72 16.34 -18.97
C TRP A 146 -13.75 17.28 -19.62
N LEU A 147 -14.12 17.02 -20.88
CA LEU A 147 -15.09 17.84 -21.63
C LEU A 147 -16.53 17.64 -21.15
N ASP A 148 -16.82 16.47 -20.59
CA ASP A 148 -18.16 16.05 -20.18
C ASP A 148 -18.24 15.88 -18.67
N ALA A 149 -19.45 16.03 -18.13
CA ALA A 149 -19.75 15.62 -16.77
C ALA A 149 -19.68 14.09 -16.70
N ILE A 150 -18.80 13.57 -15.85
CA ILE A 150 -18.53 12.14 -15.72
C ILE A 150 -18.54 11.78 -14.24
N GLU A 151 -19.16 10.65 -13.90
CA GLU A 151 -19.14 10.10 -12.55
C GLU A 151 -17.75 9.53 -12.22
N THR A 152 -17.33 9.64 -10.95
CA THR A 152 -16.04 9.14 -10.47
C THR A 152 -15.85 7.66 -10.78
N ASP A 153 -16.90 6.86 -10.60
CA ASP A 153 -16.89 5.41 -10.78
C ASP A 153 -16.63 5.02 -12.24
N ALA A 154 -17.16 5.79 -13.19
CA ALA A 154 -16.95 5.57 -14.62
C ALA A 154 -15.47 5.78 -15.03
N LEU A 155 -14.73 6.58 -14.27
CA LEU A 155 -13.30 6.82 -14.43
C LEU A 155 -12.43 5.89 -13.54
N GLY A 156 -13.05 5.03 -12.75
CA GLY A 156 -12.36 4.19 -11.76
C GLY A 156 -11.75 4.99 -10.60
N LEU A 157 -12.29 6.19 -10.32
CA LEU A 157 -11.87 7.01 -9.19
C LEU A 157 -12.52 6.52 -7.89
N PRO A 158 -11.81 6.63 -6.74
CA PRO A 158 -12.37 6.27 -5.44
C PRO A 158 -13.49 7.22 -5.00
N ASP A 159 -14.35 6.73 -4.11
CA ASP A 159 -15.42 7.53 -3.48
C ASP A 159 -14.86 8.76 -2.77
N VAL A 160 -15.63 9.86 -2.81
CA VAL A 160 -15.22 11.15 -2.27
C VAL A 160 -16.17 11.67 -1.20
N ALA A 161 -15.57 12.19 -0.13
CA ALA A 161 -16.25 12.84 1.00
C ALA A 161 -16.95 14.17 0.65
N SER A 162 -16.31 14.97 -0.21
CA SER A 162 -16.74 16.33 -0.54
C SER A 162 -16.07 16.81 -1.82
N PRO A 163 -16.52 17.92 -2.44
CA PRO A 163 -15.84 18.52 -3.59
C PRO A 163 -14.38 18.93 -3.28
N SER A 164 -14.10 19.39 -2.07
CA SER A 164 -12.74 19.73 -1.65
C SER A 164 -11.85 18.49 -1.47
N HIS A 165 -12.45 17.34 -1.14
CA HIS A 165 -11.74 16.06 -1.11
C HIS A 165 -11.42 15.56 -2.51
N LEU A 166 -12.39 15.64 -3.44
CA LEU A 166 -12.18 15.32 -4.85
C LEU A 166 -11.05 16.16 -5.47
N ARG A 167 -10.99 17.46 -5.15
CA ARG A 167 -9.93 18.37 -5.58
C ARG A 167 -8.51 17.86 -5.26
N ILE A 168 -8.32 17.20 -4.11
CA ILE A 168 -7.04 16.61 -3.71
C ILE A 168 -6.67 15.44 -4.65
N TYR A 169 -7.65 14.61 -5.01
CA TYR A 169 -7.42 13.50 -5.94
C TYR A 169 -7.14 14.01 -7.37
N LEU A 170 -7.89 15.02 -7.83
CA LEU A 170 -7.61 15.63 -9.14
C LEU A 170 -6.22 16.29 -9.19
N GLU A 171 -5.73 16.80 -8.06
CA GLU A 171 -4.34 17.27 -7.94
C GLU A 171 -3.33 16.11 -7.98
N SER A 172 -3.65 14.93 -7.42
CA SER A 172 -2.75 13.77 -7.54
C SER A 172 -2.64 13.28 -9.00
N LEU A 173 -3.75 13.30 -9.76
CA LEU A 173 -3.77 13.02 -11.19
C LEU A 173 -2.94 14.04 -11.99
N TYR A 174 -3.06 15.33 -11.66
CA TYR A 174 -2.20 16.38 -12.21
C TYR A 174 -0.72 16.07 -12.00
N TRP A 175 -0.31 15.70 -10.79
CA TRP A 175 1.09 15.38 -10.51
C TRP A 175 1.55 14.10 -11.19
N ALA A 176 0.66 13.11 -11.38
CA ALA A 176 0.94 11.94 -12.20
C ALA A 176 1.19 12.30 -13.67
N HIS A 177 0.42 13.23 -14.25
CA HIS A 177 0.69 13.75 -15.58
C HIS A 177 2.07 14.41 -15.69
N VAL A 178 2.39 15.32 -14.76
CA VAL A 178 3.68 16.02 -14.71
C VAL A 178 4.84 15.03 -14.55
N GLU A 179 4.64 13.98 -13.74
CA GLU A 179 5.60 12.89 -13.62
C GLU A 179 5.79 12.17 -14.97
N HIS A 180 4.71 11.86 -15.68
CA HIS A 180 4.74 11.13 -16.94
C HIS A 180 5.35 11.93 -18.10
N PHE A 181 5.16 13.26 -18.12
CA PHE A 181 5.62 14.16 -19.19
C PHE A 181 6.37 15.38 -18.63
N PRO A 182 7.56 15.20 -18.04
CA PRO A 182 8.22 16.25 -17.27
C PRO A 182 9.13 17.16 -18.10
N MET A 183 9.56 16.73 -19.29
CA MET A 183 10.69 17.37 -20.00
C MET A 183 10.30 18.63 -20.76
N HIS A 184 9.04 18.73 -21.19
CA HIS A 184 8.57 19.90 -21.93
C HIS A 184 8.08 21.04 -21.04
N ILE A 185 7.93 20.79 -19.73
CA ILE A 185 7.39 21.75 -18.76
C ILE A 185 8.33 22.93 -18.54
N GLY A 186 9.65 22.73 -18.70
CA GLY A 186 10.65 23.78 -18.48
C GLY A 186 10.89 24.13 -17.01
N GLY A 187 10.42 23.28 -16.10
CA GLY A 187 10.70 23.37 -14.67
C GLY A 187 9.50 23.68 -13.78
N LEU A 188 9.67 23.43 -12.48
CA LEU A 188 8.65 23.71 -11.47
C LEU A 188 8.97 24.97 -10.67
N PRO A 189 7.93 25.70 -10.18
CA PRO A 189 8.15 26.82 -9.28
C PRO A 189 8.91 26.39 -8.01
N LYS A 190 9.88 27.21 -7.57
CA LYS A 190 10.65 26.94 -6.34
C LYS A 190 9.78 26.71 -5.10
N LYS A 191 8.61 27.34 -5.04
CA LYS A 191 7.61 27.13 -3.99
C LYS A 191 7.17 25.67 -3.90
N SER A 192 7.01 24.97 -5.03
CA SER A 192 6.63 23.54 -5.04
C SER A 192 7.66 22.66 -4.35
N TYR A 193 8.95 23.02 -4.40
CA TYR A 193 10.02 22.35 -3.65
C TYR A 193 9.98 22.72 -2.18
N ASP A 194 9.82 24.00 -1.86
CA ASP A 194 9.77 24.48 -0.47
C ASP A 194 8.62 23.86 0.32
N ASP A 195 7.44 23.79 -0.29
CA ASP A 195 6.25 23.17 0.30
C ASP A 195 6.49 21.67 0.60
N LEU A 196 7.07 20.91 -0.34
CA LEU A 196 7.46 19.51 -0.08
C LEU A 196 8.52 19.41 1.02
N ILE A 197 9.56 20.24 0.98
CA ILE A 197 10.60 20.26 2.02
C ILE A 197 9.96 20.47 3.39
N CYS A 198 9.01 21.39 3.52
CA CYS A 198 8.27 21.61 4.76
C CYS A 198 7.45 20.38 5.18
N ILE A 199 6.76 19.72 4.25
CA ILE A 199 5.98 18.51 4.52
C ILE A 199 6.87 17.36 4.99
N PHE A 200 7.98 17.08 4.30
CA PHE A 200 8.91 16.03 4.71
C PHE A 200 9.69 16.39 5.98
N ASN A 201 9.97 17.67 6.22
CA ASN A 201 10.52 18.12 7.50
C ASN A 201 9.55 17.91 8.66
N HIS A 202 8.23 18.00 8.44
CA HIS A 202 7.25 17.69 9.47
C HIS A 202 7.31 16.22 9.91
N GLY A 203 7.53 15.29 8.97
CA GLY A 203 7.76 13.86 9.24
C GLY A 203 9.16 13.51 9.78
N LEU A 204 10.14 14.41 9.63
CA LEU A 204 11.50 14.21 10.16
C LEU A 204 11.57 14.41 11.68
N ALA A 205 11.53 13.32 12.44
CA ALA A 205 11.78 13.37 13.88
C ALA A 205 12.70 12.22 14.33
N GLY A 206 13.86 12.57 14.91
CA GLY A 206 14.75 11.64 15.60
C GLY A 206 16.12 12.24 15.94
N GLU A 207 16.65 11.77 17.06
CA GLU A 207 17.74 12.33 17.88
C GLU A 207 19.05 12.63 17.12
N GLN A 208 19.33 11.92 16.03
CA GLN A 208 20.59 12.04 15.29
C GLN A 208 20.64 13.16 14.23
N CYS A 209 19.50 13.75 13.84
CA CYS A 209 19.49 14.81 12.83
C CYS A 209 19.70 16.22 13.39
N ALA A 210 19.60 16.40 14.71
CA ALA A 210 19.93 17.67 15.34
C ALA A 210 21.38 18.09 15.07
N VAL A 211 22.32 17.13 14.96
CA VAL A 211 23.75 17.41 14.75
C VAL A 211 24.05 17.75 13.29
N VAL A 212 23.51 17.00 12.33
CA VAL A 212 23.83 17.20 10.90
C VAL A 212 23.11 18.43 10.33
N VAL A 213 21.89 18.73 10.77
CA VAL A 213 21.15 19.89 10.28
C VAL A 213 21.63 21.18 10.96
N ALA A 214 21.99 21.15 12.25
CA ALA A 214 22.51 22.34 12.95
C ALA A 214 23.87 22.82 12.42
N GLN A 215 24.72 21.91 11.93
CA GLN A 215 26.03 22.28 11.36
C GLN A 215 25.93 23.05 10.03
N ILE A 216 24.82 22.88 9.29
CA ILE A 216 24.62 23.48 7.96
C ILE A 216 23.70 24.71 8.02
N THR A 217 22.73 24.76 8.95
CA THR A 217 21.62 25.73 8.84
C THR A 217 21.60 26.88 9.86
N LYS A 218 22.45 26.90 10.90
CA LYS A 218 22.41 27.93 11.98
C LYS A 218 21.00 28.21 12.54
N ARG A 219 20.05 27.28 12.38
CA ARG A 219 18.69 27.35 12.92
C ARG A 219 18.31 25.97 13.45
N PRO A 220 17.79 25.86 14.69
CA PRO A 220 17.27 24.60 15.20
C PRO A 220 15.93 24.31 14.50
N THR A 221 15.91 23.39 13.54
CA THR A 221 14.66 22.80 13.05
C THR A 221 14.31 21.60 13.93
N LEU A 222 13.40 21.83 14.87
CA LEU A 222 12.80 20.83 15.74
C LEU A 222 11.46 20.44 15.12
N HIS A 223 11.31 19.23 14.55
CA HIS A 223 10.02 18.72 14.05
C HIS A 223 9.81 17.26 14.46
N ALA A 224 8.53 16.87 14.55
CA ALA A 224 7.99 16.35 15.80
C ALA A 224 7.11 15.09 15.68
N ASP A 225 6.43 14.83 14.55
CA ASP A 225 5.24 13.96 14.57
C ASP A 225 5.54 12.51 14.99
N HIS A 226 6.55 11.86 14.40
CA HIS A 226 6.99 10.52 14.80
C HIS A 226 7.55 10.46 16.24
N MET A 227 8.00 11.58 16.82
CA MET A 227 8.49 11.65 18.21
C MET A 227 7.40 11.98 19.22
N THR A 228 6.41 12.79 18.82
CA THR A 228 5.32 13.24 19.69
C THR A 228 4.12 12.29 19.63
N SER A 229 4.07 11.40 18.64
CA SER A 229 2.96 10.46 18.46
C SER A 229 3.46 9.09 17.97
N GLY A 230 3.15 8.04 18.74
CA GLY A 230 3.34 6.65 18.31
C GLY A 230 2.33 6.18 17.25
N VAL A 231 1.36 7.03 16.91
CA VAL A 231 0.24 6.75 15.97
C VAL A 231 0.21 7.75 14.81
N SER A 232 1.36 8.33 14.48
CA SER A 232 1.50 9.22 13.31
C SER A 232 0.92 8.59 12.05
N THR A 233 0.27 9.44 11.25
CA THR A 233 -0.27 9.07 9.94
C THR A 233 0.75 9.28 8.81
N PHE A 234 1.97 9.77 9.07
CA PHE A 234 2.94 10.03 8.01
C PHE A 234 3.44 8.72 7.38
N PHE A 235 3.64 8.72 6.06
CA PHE A 235 3.76 7.50 5.25
C PHE A 235 5.19 7.05 4.97
N TYR A 236 6.18 7.82 5.43
CA TYR A 236 7.59 7.49 5.29
C TYR A 236 8.30 7.48 6.62
N SER A 237 9.29 6.59 6.74
CA SER A 237 10.16 6.56 7.89
C SER A 237 11.01 7.84 7.97
N GLN A 238 11.58 8.08 9.16
CA GLN A 238 12.46 9.24 9.38
C GLN A 238 13.65 9.25 8.41
N GLY A 239 14.30 8.11 8.18
CA GLY A 239 15.48 8.01 7.32
C GLY A 239 15.18 8.33 5.85
N GLU A 240 14.01 7.91 5.37
CA GLU A 240 13.54 8.21 4.02
C GLU A 240 13.23 9.70 3.86
N CYS A 241 12.53 10.30 4.83
CA CYS A 241 12.24 11.74 4.81
C CYS A 241 13.53 12.57 4.74
N ALA A 242 14.59 12.17 5.44
CA ALA A 242 15.87 12.88 5.46
C ALA A 242 16.52 12.86 4.08
N THR A 243 16.41 11.71 3.42
CA THR A 243 16.92 11.50 2.06
C THR A 243 16.13 12.34 1.06
N PHE A 244 14.80 12.35 1.13
CA PHE A 244 13.96 13.17 0.24
C PHE A 244 14.19 14.66 0.43
N VAL A 245 14.31 15.16 1.67
CA VAL A 245 14.64 16.57 1.91
C VAL A 245 15.98 16.95 1.29
N LYS A 246 16.99 16.08 1.36
CA LYS A 246 18.29 16.31 0.70
C LYS A 246 18.13 16.42 -0.81
N VAL A 247 17.42 15.48 -1.43
CA VAL A 247 17.15 15.47 -2.89
C VAL A 247 16.40 16.73 -3.31
N LEU A 248 15.32 17.10 -2.60
CA LEU A 248 14.51 18.28 -2.90
C LEU A 248 15.30 19.60 -2.79
N ARG A 249 16.20 19.72 -1.80
CA ARG A 249 17.06 20.90 -1.66
C ARG A 249 18.01 21.04 -2.84
N THR A 250 18.61 19.95 -3.30
CA THR A 250 19.49 19.97 -4.47
C THR A 250 18.71 20.22 -5.77
N GLY A 251 17.52 19.63 -5.89
CA GLY A 251 16.63 19.82 -7.04
C GLY A 251 16.10 21.24 -7.16
N LYS A 252 15.90 21.94 -6.03
CA LYS A 252 15.43 23.34 -6.01
C LYS A 252 16.37 24.29 -6.76
N ASP A 253 17.68 24.04 -6.72
CA ASP A 253 18.68 24.87 -7.42
C ASP A 253 18.75 24.55 -8.93
N HIS A 254 18.21 23.39 -9.33
CA HIS A 254 18.15 22.91 -10.72
C HIS A 254 16.68 22.68 -11.13
N ASN A 255 15.80 23.60 -10.75
CA ASN A 255 14.35 23.41 -10.87
C ASN A 255 13.83 23.44 -12.32
N GLU A 256 14.67 23.79 -13.29
CA GLU A 256 14.40 23.78 -14.73
C GLU A 256 14.67 22.40 -15.36
N ASP A 257 15.36 21.49 -14.64
CA ASP A 257 15.68 20.16 -15.13
C ASP A 257 14.44 19.25 -15.11
N GLY A 258 14.16 18.60 -16.23
CA GLY A 258 13.08 17.63 -16.38
C GLY A 258 13.23 16.41 -15.46
N TYR A 259 14.46 15.98 -15.14
CA TYR A 259 14.68 14.91 -14.17
C TYR A 259 14.24 15.33 -12.77
N GLN A 260 14.54 16.57 -12.36
CA GLN A 260 14.09 17.12 -11.08
C GLN A 260 12.58 17.32 -11.06
N THR A 261 11.99 17.75 -12.18
CA THR A 261 10.53 17.87 -12.34
C THR A 261 9.84 16.53 -12.14
N CYS A 262 10.34 15.47 -12.78
CA CYS A 262 9.83 14.10 -12.64
C CYS A 262 9.82 13.63 -11.17
N VAL A 263 10.96 13.74 -10.49
CA VAL A 263 11.09 13.30 -9.09
C VAL A 263 10.18 14.12 -8.17
N THR A 264 10.12 15.43 -8.38
CA THR A 264 9.32 16.34 -7.54
C THR A 264 7.82 16.10 -7.74
N ALA A 265 7.39 15.87 -8.97
CA ALA A 265 6.02 15.51 -9.31
C ALA A 265 5.60 14.18 -8.68
N ARG A 266 6.46 13.16 -8.75
CA ARG A 266 6.26 11.86 -8.08
C ARG A 266 6.03 12.02 -6.58
N LEU A 267 6.87 12.82 -5.90
CA LEU A 267 6.72 13.08 -4.46
C LEU A 267 5.42 13.84 -4.13
N TRP A 268 5.02 14.81 -4.97
CA TRP A 268 3.75 15.49 -4.81
C TRP A 268 2.55 14.58 -5.02
N SER A 269 2.59 13.70 -6.02
CA SER A 269 1.54 12.70 -6.26
C SER A 269 1.34 11.82 -5.02
N ILE A 270 2.42 11.34 -4.42
CA ILE A 270 2.37 10.56 -3.17
C ILE A 270 1.76 11.37 -2.01
N VAL A 271 2.18 12.63 -1.83
CA VAL A 271 1.61 13.52 -0.81
C VAL A 271 0.10 13.73 -1.01
N CYS A 272 -0.33 13.94 -2.25
CA CYS A 272 -1.75 14.16 -2.55
C CYS A 272 -2.57 12.89 -2.30
N ASN A 273 -2.08 11.72 -2.73
CA ASN A 273 -2.72 10.44 -2.44
C ASN A 273 -2.81 10.17 -0.94
N HIS A 274 -1.75 10.48 -0.17
CA HIS A 274 -1.81 10.39 1.28
C HIS A 274 -2.86 11.33 1.89
N ARG A 275 -2.86 12.60 1.49
CA ARG A 275 -3.85 13.60 1.93
C ARG A 275 -5.28 13.16 1.63
N PHE A 276 -5.50 12.54 0.48
CA PHE A 276 -6.77 11.93 0.13
C PHE A 276 -7.12 10.78 1.09
N SER A 277 -6.23 9.81 1.29
CA SER A 277 -6.50 8.67 2.18
C SER A 277 -6.79 9.06 3.64
N VAL A 278 -6.24 10.17 4.13
CA VAL A 278 -6.48 10.65 5.51
C VAL A 278 -7.59 11.70 5.61
N TYR A 279 -8.34 11.97 4.55
CA TYR A 279 -9.38 13.01 4.50
C TYR A 279 -8.86 14.39 4.94
N TYR A 280 -7.69 14.76 4.43
CA TYR A 280 -7.00 15.99 4.82
C TYR A 280 -7.87 17.23 4.58
N GLY A 281 -7.99 18.08 5.62
CA GLY A 281 -8.79 19.30 5.57
C GLY A 281 -10.30 19.09 5.59
N GLN A 282 -10.79 17.85 5.78
CA GLN A 282 -12.21 17.54 5.95
C GLN A 282 -12.60 17.59 7.44
N GLU A 283 -13.90 17.69 7.72
CA GLU A 283 -14.43 17.66 9.11
C GLU A 283 -14.09 16.36 9.85
N PHE A 284 -14.01 15.25 9.11
CA PHE A 284 -13.68 13.92 9.62
C PHE A 284 -12.26 13.47 9.25
N SER A 285 -11.30 14.41 9.23
CA SER A 285 -9.90 14.08 8.94
C SER A 285 -9.35 13.02 9.92
N ARG A 286 -8.60 12.03 9.40
CA ARG A 286 -7.88 11.07 10.22
C ARG A 286 -6.65 11.75 10.84
N LEU A 287 -6.61 11.84 12.17
CA LEU A 287 -5.50 12.46 12.90
C LEU A 287 -4.57 11.43 13.55
N SER A 288 -4.99 10.17 13.62
CA SER A 288 -4.20 9.07 14.18
C SER A 288 -4.42 7.81 13.38
N ARG A 289 -3.38 6.99 13.23
CA ARG A 289 -3.41 5.78 12.41
C ARG A 289 -4.51 4.80 12.83
N ASP A 290 -4.70 4.67 14.13
CA ASP A 290 -5.63 3.77 14.81
C ASP A 290 -7.09 4.27 14.83
N GLN A 291 -7.33 5.49 14.35
CA GLN A 291 -8.66 6.07 14.27
C GLN A 291 -9.38 5.57 13.00
N ALA A 292 -10.45 4.81 13.20
CA ALA A 292 -11.43 4.54 12.15
C ALA A 292 -12.26 5.81 11.89
N VAL A 293 -12.30 6.23 10.64
CA VAL A 293 -13.06 7.38 10.15
C VAL A 293 -14.28 6.93 9.36
N LEU A 294 -14.16 5.79 8.68
CA LEU A 294 -15.25 5.22 7.90
C LEU A 294 -16.17 4.38 8.76
N PHE A 295 -17.47 4.54 8.54
CA PHE A 295 -18.46 3.69 9.19
C PHE A 295 -18.39 2.28 8.60
N HIS A 296 -18.09 1.31 9.45
CA HIS A 296 -18.18 -0.10 9.14
C HIS A 296 -19.28 -0.70 10.02
N PRO A 297 -20.36 -1.28 9.45
CA PRO A 297 -21.40 -1.89 10.27
C PRO A 297 -20.81 -3.03 11.12
N GLU A 298 -21.03 -2.98 12.43
CA GLU A 298 -20.60 -4.05 13.34
C GLU A 298 -21.38 -5.34 13.04
N GLU A 299 -20.71 -6.30 12.40
CA GLU A 299 -21.26 -7.65 12.25
C GLU A 299 -20.88 -8.51 13.48
N LYS A 300 -21.89 -9.18 14.06
CA LYS A 300 -21.67 -10.07 15.20
C LYS A 300 -20.92 -11.32 14.77
N VAL A 301 -19.74 -11.53 15.34
CA VAL A 301 -18.93 -12.70 15.02
C VAL A 301 -19.21 -13.85 16.01
N PHE A 302 -19.93 -14.87 15.56
CA PHE A 302 -20.44 -15.95 16.42
C PHE A 302 -19.36 -16.92 16.95
N LEU A 303 -18.22 -17.03 16.26
CA LEU A 303 -17.21 -18.06 16.53
C LEU A 303 -16.09 -17.63 17.48
N GLU A 304 -16.02 -16.34 17.83
CA GLU A 304 -14.89 -15.76 18.56
C GLU A 304 -14.58 -16.46 19.91
N PRO A 305 -15.56 -16.73 20.79
CA PRO A 305 -15.26 -17.30 22.11
C PRO A 305 -14.69 -18.72 22.02
N LEU A 306 -15.22 -19.54 21.09
CA LEU A 306 -14.78 -20.92 20.89
C LEU A 306 -13.37 -20.97 20.28
N VAL A 307 -13.14 -20.16 19.24
CA VAL A 307 -11.84 -20.07 18.55
C VAL A 307 -10.77 -19.53 19.50
N SER A 308 -11.11 -18.53 20.31
CA SER A 308 -10.21 -17.99 21.34
C SER A 308 -9.88 -19.05 22.39
N PHE A 309 -10.87 -19.79 22.89
CA PHE A 309 -10.64 -20.86 23.88
C PHE A 309 -9.71 -21.97 23.34
N ILE A 310 -9.99 -22.49 22.13
CA ILE A 310 -9.19 -23.58 21.53
C ILE A 310 -7.74 -23.12 21.26
N SER A 311 -7.55 -21.86 20.87
CA SER A 311 -6.23 -21.28 20.60
C SER A 311 -5.51 -20.74 21.84
N LEU A 312 -6.09 -20.92 23.04
CA LEU A 312 -5.59 -20.37 24.30
C LEU A 312 -5.43 -18.84 24.27
N GLY A 313 -6.33 -18.14 23.58
CA GLY A 313 -6.33 -16.69 23.43
C GLY A 313 -5.37 -16.15 22.35
N ASN A 314 -4.49 -16.98 21.78
CA ASN A 314 -3.52 -16.52 20.77
C ASN A 314 -4.20 -16.02 19.49
N SER A 315 -5.28 -16.67 19.04
CA SER A 315 -6.02 -16.22 17.85
C SER A 315 -6.63 -14.83 18.06
N ALA A 316 -7.21 -14.55 19.23
CA ALA A 316 -7.76 -13.23 19.53
C ALA A 316 -6.66 -12.14 19.51
N SER A 317 -5.46 -12.46 20.00
CA SER A 317 -4.30 -11.55 19.97
C SER A 317 -3.85 -11.24 18.55
N TYR A 318 -3.77 -12.24 17.66
CA TYR A 318 -3.45 -11.99 16.24
C TYR A 318 -4.56 -11.22 15.52
N SER A 319 -5.83 -11.53 15.80
CA SER A 319 -6.96 -10.82 15.18
C SER A 319 -6.88 -9.34 15.51
N LYS A 320 -6.75 -9.01 16.79
CA LYS A 320 -6.60 -7.62 17.25
C LYS A 320 -5.40 -6.92 16.59
N GLN A 321 -4.23 -7.57 16.54
CA GLN A 321 -3.07 -7.00 15.87
C GLN A 321 -3.32 -6.75 14.36
N LEU A 322 -4.04 -7.64 13.68
CA LEU A 322 -4.40 -7.46 12.26
C LEU A 322 -5.43 -6.35 12.06
N ASP A 323 -6.43 -6.25 12.95
CA ASP A 323 -7.43 -5.17 12.96
C ASP A 323 -6.75 -3.81 13.17
N ASP A 324 -5.83 -3.70 14.14
CA ASP A 324 -5.05 -2.49 14.43
C ASP A 324 -4.12 -2.09 13.26
N LEU A 325 -3.73 -3.04 12.42
CA LEU A 325 -2.88 -2.83 11.24
C LEU A 325 -3.65 -2.42 9.98
N PHE A 326 -4.96 -2.67 9.91
CA PHE A 326 -5.79 -2.52 8.71
C PHE A 326 -6.99 -1.58 8.91
N VAL A 327 -6.78 -0.49 9.64
CA VAL A 327 -7.84 0.48 9.97
C VAL A 327 -8.30 1.26 8.73
N ASP A 328 -9.60 1.14 8.42
CA ASP A 328 -10.26 1.52 7.16
C ASP A 328 -9.47 1.10 5.90
N ARG A 329 -8.95 -0.14 5.88
CA ARG A 329 -8.24 -0.73 4.74
C ARG A 329 -6.92 -0.04 4.37
N LEU A 330 -6.38 0.81 5.24
CA LEU A 330 -5.08 1.43 5.08
C LEU A 330 -3.99 0.62 5.79
N VAL A 331 -2.83 0.50 5.15
CA VAL A 331 -1.67 -0.21 5.70
C VAL A 331 -0.45 0.69 5.73
N TYR A 332 0.20 0.73 6.88
CA TYR A 332 1.46 1.43 7.08
C TYR A 332 2.61 0.43 7.07
N VAL A 333 3.56 0.59 6.14
CA VAL A 333 4.69 -0.33 5.96
C VAL A 333 5.53 -0.46 7.22
N ASP A 334 5.74 0.66 7.90
CA ASP A 334 6.49 0.75 9.16
C ASP A 334 5.88 -0.08 10.30
N GLN A 335 4.60 -0.47 10.20
CA GLN A 335 3.93 -1.35 11.16
C GLN A 335 3.79 -2.77 10.64
N TRP A 336 3.50 -2.90 9.34
CA TRP A 336 3.35 -4.18 8.67
C TRP A 336 4.64 -5.02 8.72
N GLN A 337 5.77 -4.44 8.35
CA GLN A 337 7.03 -5.19 8.26
C GLN A 337 7.48 -5.74 9.62
N PRO A 338 7.52 -4.94 10.71
CA PRO A 338 7.82 -5.47 12.04
C PRO A 338 6.86 -6.56 12.50
N PHE A 339 5.55 -6.39 12.26
CA PHE A 339 4.55 -7.39 12.59
C PHE A 339 4.80 -8.72 11.86
N MET A 340 5.04 -8.67 10.54
CA MET A 340 5.29 -9.89 9.78
C MET A 340 6.64 -10.52 10.14
N SER A 341 7.68 -9.73 10.38
CA SER A 341 8.95 -10.25 10.90
C SER A 341 8.77 -10.95 12.25
N LYS A 342 7.97 -10.38 13.16
CA LYS A 342 7.62 -11.00 14.43
C LYS A 342 6.88 -12.33 14.22
N CYS A 343 5.84 -12.35 13.38
CA CYS A 343 5.10 -13.59 13.08
C CYS A 343 6.02 -14.68 12.52
N VAL A 344 6.86 -14.36 11.55
CA VAL A 344 7.81 -15.33 10.97
C VAL A 344 8.82 -15.81 12.01
N GLN A 345 9.27 -14.93 12.91
CA GLN A 345 10.15 -15.32 14.01
C GLN A 345 9.44 -16.25 15.00
N GLU A 346 8.21 -15.94 15.43
CA GLU A 346 7.41 -16.79 16.30
C GLU A 346 7.19 -18.19 15.70
N TRP A 347 6.93 -18.29 14.40
CA TRP A 347 6.79 -19.59 13.75
C TRP A 347 8.11 -20.37 13.68
N LYS A 348 9.26 -19.70 13.52
CA LYS A 348 10.59 -20.35 13.60
C LYS A 348 10.85 -20.85 15.02
N ASP A 349 10.51 -20.06 16.02
CA ASP A 349 10.65 -20.44 17.43
C ASP A 349 9.74 -21.63 17.76
N ALA A 350 8.51 -21.65 17.22
CA ALA A 350 7.62 -22.80 17.32
C ALA A 350 8.22 -24.06 16.68
N VAL A 351 8.91 -23.97 15.54
CA VAL A 351 9.66 -25.12 14.96
C VAL A 351 10.71 -25.61 15.94
N LEU A 352 11.49 -24.71 16.54
CA LEU A 352 12.55 -25.05 17.49
C LEU A 352 11.96 -25.77 18.72
N PHE A 353 11.00 -25.15 19.41
CA PHE A 353 10.41 -25.67 20.64
C PHE A 353 9.64 -26.98 20.42
N THR A 354 8.87 -27.06 19.33
CA THR A 354 8.15 -28.30 18.98
C THR A 354 9.14 -29.41 18.65
N SER A 355 10.20 -29.14 17.89
CA SER A 355 11.21 -30.17 17.56
C SER A 355 11.93 -30.68 18.82
N SER A 356 12.34 -29.78 19.72
CA SER A 356 12.97 -30.16 20.99
C SER A 356 12.06 -31.03 21.86
N THR A 357 10.77 -30.67 21.95
CA THR A 357 9.79 -31.42 22.74
C THR A 357 9.43 -32.75 22.07
N PHE A 358 9.37 -32.78 20.74
CA PHE A 358 9.06 -33.99 19.97
C PHE A 358 10.11 -35.09 20.20
N ILE A 359 11.39 -34.73 20.34
CA ILE A 359 12.48 -35.67 20.64
C ILE A 359 12.26 -36.41 21.97
N LEU A 360 11.55 -35.82 22.94
CA LEU A 360 11.25 -36.45 24.23
C LEU A 360 10.37 -37.70 24.09
N HIS A 361 9.68 -37.89 22.96
CA HIS A 361 8.92 -39.13 22.71
C HIS A 361 9.82 -40.35 22.54
N VAL A 362 11.07 -40.20 22.09
CA VAL A 362 12.01 -41.32 21.85
C VAL A 362 12.21 -42.19 23.10
N PRO A 363 12.60 -41.66 24.27
CA PRO A 363 12.71 -42.48 25.49
C PRO A 363 11.35 -42.98 26.00
N LEU A 364 10.25 -42.25 25.74
CA LEU A 364 8.92 -42.58 26.27
C LEU A 364 8.26 -43.79 25.59
N VAL A 365 8.74 -44.18 24.40
CA VAL A 365 8.31 -45.42 23.72
C VAL A 365 8.58 -46.66 24.59
N PHE A 366 9.62 -46.63 25.42
CA PHE A 366 9.98 -47.74 26.31
C PHE A 366 9.24 -47.72 27.66
N ALA A 367 8.45 -46.67 27.91
CA ALA A 367 7.70 -46.53 29.16
C ALA A 367 6.28 -47.10 29.03
N PRO A 368 5.66 -47.54 30.14
CA PRO A 368 4.24 -47.94 30.21
C PRO A 368 3.30 -46.74 29.98
N SER A 369 3.22 -46.30 28.72
CA SER A 369 2.44 -45.16 28.26
C SER A 369 1.03 -45.56 27.80
N LEU A 370 0.13 -44.58 27.71
CA LEU A 370 -1.19 -44.77 27.09
C LEU A 370 -1.08 -44.49 25.58
N PRO A 371 -1.25 -45.49 24.69
CA PRO A 371 -0.99 -45.32 23.25
C PRO A 371 -1.79 -44.19 22.60
N ALA A 372 -3.03 -43.96 23.06
CA ALA A 372 -3.90 -42.91 22.56
C ALA A 372 -3.33 -41.49 22.82
N LEU A 373 -2.77 -41.23 24.01
CA LEU A 373 -2.18 -39.94 24.35
C LEU A 373 -0.84 -39.72 23.66
N THR A 374 -0.02 -40.77 23.54
CA THR A 374 1.22 -40.72 22.76
C THR A 374 0.93 -40.41 21.30
N ALA A 375 -0.04 -41.10 20.69
CA ALA A 375 -0.47 -40.84 19.31
C ALA A 375 -1.00 -39.40 19.14
N ALA A 376 -1.89 -38.95 20.03
CA ALA A 376 -2.41 -37.59 19.99
C ALA A 376 -1.30 -36.53 20.07
N SER A 377 -0.35 -36.70 21.00
CA SER A 377 0.78 -35.78 21.17
C SER A 377 1.68 -35.74 19.91
N ILE A 378 2.05 -36.90 19.36
CA ILE A 378 2.86 -37.01 18.14
C ILE A 378 2.14 -36.34 16.96
N THR A 379 0.85 -36.61 16.77
CA THR A 379 0.06 -36.03 15.67
C THR A 379 -0.02 -34.50 15.80
N LEU A 380 -0.29 -33.98 17.00
CA LEU A 380 -0.38 -32.53 17.23
C LEU A 380 0.96 -31.83 17.02
N PHE A 381 2.06 -32.40 17.49
CA PHE A 381 3.40 -31.85 17.22
C PHE A 381 3.77 -31.92 15.73
N THR A 382 3.43 -33.01 15.04
CA THR A 382 3.67 -33.12 13.60
C THR A 382 2.87 -32.06 12.83
N ALA A 383 1.60 -31.87 13.20
CA ALA A 383 0.74 -30.84 12.63
C ALA A 383 1.27 -29.42 12.93
N SER A 384 1.77 -29.17 14.14
CA SER A 384 2.43 -27.91 14.51
C SER A 384 3.66 -27.64 13.63
N LEU A 385 4.55 -28.61 13.43
CA LEU A 385 5.72 -28.48 12.56
C LEU A 385 5.35 -28.19 11.11
N VAL A 386 4.38 -28.94 10.57
CA VAL A 386 3.90 -28.72 9.19
C VAL A 386 3.27 -27.33 9.06
N ALA A 387 2.44 -26.92 10.01
CA ALA A 387 1.83 -25.60 10.03
C ALA A 387 2.89 -24.48 10.06
N SER A 388 3.89 -24.56 10.93
CA SER A 388 4.97 -23.57 11.00
C SER A 388 5.73 -23.47 9.68
N MET A 389 6.12 -24.61 9.10
CA MET A 389 6.89 -24.63 7.86
C MET A 389 6.10 -24.05 6.68
N LEU A 390 4.80 -24.36 6.59
CA LEU A 390 3.92 -23.80 5.56
C LEU A 390 3.74 -22.29 5.73
N LEU A 391 3.52 -21.81 6.96
CA LEU A 391 3.35 -20.39 7.26
C LEU A 391 4.63 -19.59 6.94
N ILE A 392 5.80 -20.09 7.37
CA ILE A 392 7.10 -19.49 7.04
C ILE A 392 7.31 -19.44 5.53
N HIS A 393 7.09 -20.57 4.83
CA HIS A 393 7.31 -20.62 3.38
C HIS A 393 6.42 -19.62 2.63
N ARG A 394 5.13 -19.53 3.00
CA ARG A 394 4.15 -18.68 2.33
C ARG A 394 4.37 -17.18 2.62
N HIS A 395 4.69 -16.82 3.87
CA HIS A 395 4.67 -15.42 4.30
C HIS A 395 6.04 -14.77 4.43
N ARG A 396 7.16 -15.51 4.28
CA ARG A 396 8.52 -14.92 4.30
C ARG A 396 8.72 -13.82 3.27
N ARG A 397 8.02 -13.89 2.12
CA ARG A 397 8.08 -12.83 1.09
C ARG A 397 7.41 -11.53 1.55
N LEU A 398 6.47 -11.62 2.47
CA LEU A 398 5.70 -10.48 2.96
C LEU A 398 6.43 -9.64 4.02
N GLU A 399 7.53 -10.16 4.59
CA GLU A 399 8.39 -9.41 5.52
C GLU A 399 8.95 -8.11 4.90
N LYS A 400 9.13 -8.10 3.58
CA LYS A 400 9.65 -6.95 2.81
C LYS A 400 8.64 -6.41 1.82
N ALA A 401 7.35 -6.69 2.03
CA ALA A 401 6.30 -6.20 1.15
C ALA A 401 6.18 -4.67 1.21
N SER A 402 5.78 -4.07 0.10
CA SER A 402 5.37 -2.67 0.03
C SER A 402 3.97 -2.47 0.64
N ALA A 403 3.59 -1.21 0.87
CA ALA A 403 2.27 -0.85 1.41
C ALA A 403 1.14 -1.46 0.55
N THR A 404 1.28 -1.34 -0.77
CA THR A 404 0.33 -1.84 -1.75
C THR A 404 0.21 -3.36 -1.69
N GLN A 405 1.34 -4.07 -1.65
CA GLN A 405 1.34 -5.54 -1.56
C GLN A 405 0.73 -6.04 -0.24
N ALA A 406 1.01 -5.35 0.86
CA ALA A 406 0.44 -5.67 2.16
C ALA A 406 -1.07 -5.40 2.22
N SER A 407 -1.52 -4.25 1.69
CA SER A 407 -2.94 -3.91 1.57
C SER A 407 -3.69 -4.90 0.69
N GLN A 408 -3.15 -5.26 -0.48
CA GLN A 408 -3.73 -6.29 -1.35
C GLN A 408 -3.83 -7.65 -0.67
N TYR A 409 -2.80 -8.05 0.09
CA TYR A 409 -2.84 -9.29 0.87
C TYR A 409 -3.94 -9.24 1.93
N LEU A 410 -3.97 -8.19 2.77
CA LEU A 410 -4.96 -8.04 3.84
C LEU A 410 -6.38 -7.99 3.30
N GLU A 411 -6.60 -7.25 2.22
CA GLU A 411 -7.88 -7.21 1.50
C GLU A 411 -8.29 -8.60 1.00
N SER A 412 -7.35 -9.39 0.47
CA SER A 412 -7.65 -10.75 -0.03
C SER A 412 -8.01 -11.76 1.05
N VAL A 413 -7.56 -11.53 2.29
CA VAL A 413 -7.80 -12.43 3.42
C VAL A 413 -8.86 -11.90 4.40
N TYR A 414 -9.24 -10.64 4.27
CA TYR A 414 -10.29 -10.01 5.06
C TYR A 414 -11.66 -10.56 4.65
N SER A 415 -12.42 -11.04 5.62
CA SER A 415 -13.80 -11.50 5.41
C SER A 415 -14.78 -10.48 5.97
N SER A 416 -15.83 -10.13 5.22
CA SER A 416 -16.89 -9.25 5.75
C SER A 416 -17.58 -9.84 6.98
N LYS A 417 -17.75 -11.17 7.03
CA LYS A 417 -18.46 -11.88 8.12
C LYS A 417 -17.58 -12.24 9.31
N ASN A 418 -16.33 -12.63 9.03
CA ASN A 418 -15.42 -13.20 10.03
C ASN A 418 -14.18 -12.34 10.27
N GLN A 419 -14.09 -11.16 9.64
CA GLN A 419 -12.95 -10.25 9.70
C GLN A 419 -11.63 -11.02 9.52
N PHE A 420 -10.66 -10.85 10.42
CA PHE A 420 -9.39 -11.59 10.42
C PHE A 420 -9.39 -12.86 11.27
N GLN A 421 -10.51 -13.29 11.87
CA GLN A 421 -10.51 -14.38 12.86
C GLN A 421 -9.97 -15.70 12.32
N LEU A 422 -10.30 -16.06 11.08
CA LEU A 422 -9.81 -17.30 10.47
C LEU A 422 -8.31 -17.22 10.17
N VAL A 423 -7.84 -16.06 9.70
CA VAL A 423 -6.42 -15.82 9.43
C VAL A 423 -5.63 -15.84 10.73
N ALA A 424 -6.15 -15.19 11.76
CA ALA A 424 -5.59 -15.16 13.09
C ALA A 424 -5.52 -16.56 13.72
N LEU A 425 -6.55 -17.39 13.52
CA LEU A 425 -6.54 -18.80 13.92
C LEU A 425 -5.42 -19.56 13.20
N MET A 426 -5.30 -19.38 11.88
CA MET A 426 -4.22 -19.99 11.10
C MET A 426 -2.83 -19.53 11.55
N TYR A 427 -2.66 -18.24 11.88
CA TYR A 427 -1.40 -17.70 12.38
C TYR A 427 -1.03 -18.27 13.76
N SER A 428 -2.03 -18.53 14.60
CA SER A 428 -1.86 -19.17 15.92
C SER A 428 -1.65 -20.69 15.88
N LEU A 429 -1.87 -21.33 14.71
CA LEU A 429 -1.92 -22.78 14.53
C LEU A 429 -0.68 -23.52 15.08
N PRO A 430 0.55 -23.10 14.76
CA PRO A 430 1.76 -23.72 15.33
C PRO A 430 1.75 -23.80 16.85
N THR A 431 1.43 -22.67 17.49
CA THR A 431 1.57 -22.45 18.92
C THR A 431 0.49 -23.22 19.68
N PHE A 432 -0.77 -23.15 19.27
CA PHE A 432 -1.81 -23.87 19.99
C PHE A 432 -1.68 -25.39 19.82
N LEU A 433 -1.34 -25.88 18.62
CA LEU A 433 -1.10 -27.31 18.40
C LEU A 433 0.07 -27.82 19.25
N HIS A 434 1.13 -27.03 19.39
CA HIS A 434 2.22 -27.32 20.30
C HIS A 434 1.73 -27.47 21.75
N PHE A 435 0.96 -26.51 22.27
CA PHE A 435 0.48 -26.55 23.65
C PHE A 435 -0.48 -27.72 23.92
N TRP A 436 -1.39 -28.04 23.00
CA TRP A 436 -2.24 -29.23 23.14
C TRP A 436 -1.43 -30.54 23.05
N GLY A 437 -0.42 -30.59 22.17
CA GLY A 437 0.50 -31.71 22.07
C GLY A 437 1.33 -31.91 23.34
N LEU A 438 1.76 -30.81 23.96
CA LEU A 438 2.43 -30.78 25.25
C LEU A 438 1.49 -31.22 26.39
N GLY A 439 0.24 -30.78 26.39
CA GLY A 439 -0.77 -31.23 27.36
C GLY A 439 -1.00 -32.74 27.30
N ALA A 440 -1.14 -33.31 26.09
CA ALA A 440 -1.23 -34.75 25.90
C ALA A 440 0.03 -35.50 26.37
N LEU A 441 1.22 -34.93 26.13
CA LEU A 441 2.49 -35.47 26.60
C LEU A 441 2.56 -35.47 28.15
N VAL A 442 2.22 -34.36 28.80
CA VAL A 442 2.21 -34.26 30.27
C VAL A 442 1.22 -35.23 30.88
N ALA A 443 0.01 -35.36 30.32
CA ALA A 443 -0.98 -36.34 30.75
C ALA A 443 -0.43 -37.78 30.64
N ASN A 444 0.29 -38.09 29.55
CA ASN A 444 0.93 -39.39 29.38
C ASN A 444 2.04 -39.63 30.42
N CYS A 445 2.85 -38.61 30.72
CA CYS A 445 3.86 -38.69 31.78
C CYS A 445 3.26 -38.96 33.16
N ILE A 446 2.10 -38.35 33.48
CA ILE A 446 1.38 -38.62 34.75
C ILE A 446 0.93 -40.09 34.82
N ILE A 447 0.45 -40.67 33.71
CA ILE A 447 0.08 -42.09 33.64
C ILE A 447 1.30 -42.98 33.83
N ILE A 448 2.43 -42.65 33.19
CA ILE A 448 3.69 -43.39 33.36
C ILE A 448 4.12 -43.35 34.84
N VAL A 449 4.10 -42.19 35.49
CA VAL A 449 4.41 -42.06 36.93
C VAL A 449 3.46 -42.91 37.77
N SER A 450 2.16 -42.90 37.46
CA SER A 450 1.17 -43.71 38.18
C SER A 450 1.44 -45.21 38.05
N SER A 451 1.87 -45.67 36.87
CA SER A 451 2.15 -47.07 36.61
C SER A 451 3.46 -47.56 37.24
N LEU A 452 4.48 -46.69 37.34
CA LEU A 452 5.79 -47.03 37.89
C LEU A 452 5.88 -46.84 39.42
N PHE A 453 5.26 -45.78 39.95
CA PHE A 453 5.41 -45.34 41.35
C PHE A 453 4.09 -45.29 42.12
N GLY A 454 3.00 -45.76 41.51
CA GLY A 454 1.66 -45.79 42.11
C GLY A 454 0.88 -44.47 41.99
N LEU A 455 -0.43 -44.57 42.20
CA LEU A 455 -1.39 -43.48 41.99
C LEU A 455 -1.11 -42.25 42.88
N ILE A 456 -0.69 -42.47 44.14
CA ILE A 456 -0.42 -41.39 45.09
C ILE A 456 0.66 -40.44 44.56
N SER A 457 1.75 -41.01 44.02
CA SER A 457 2.86 -40.26 43.43
C SER A 457 2.39 -39.41 42.24
N ALA A 458 1.54 -39.96 41.38
CA ALA A 458 0.98 -39.24 40.22
C ALA A 458 0.06 -38.09 40.64
N VAL A 459 -0.77 -38.29 41.68
CA VAL A 459 -1.63 -37.24 42.23
C VAL A 459 -0.79 -36.10 42.83
N VAL A 460 0.26 -36.42 43.60
CA VAL A 460 1.15 -35.40 44.18
C VAL A 460 1.82 -34.58 43.08
N VAL A 461 2.39 -35.21 42.04
CA VAL A 461 3.01 -34.49 40.92
C VAL A 461 2.00 -33.60 40.19
N SER A 462 0.77 -34.10 39.97
CA SER A 462 -0.30 -33.32 39.32
C SER A 462 -0.71 -32.10 40.13
N ILE A 463 -0.84 -32.23 41.45
CA ILE A 463 -1.17 -31.11 42.36
C ILE A 463 -0.05 -30.08 42.36
N VAL A 464 1.21 -30.51 42.46
CA VAL A 464 2.37 -29.61 42.44
C VAL A 464 2.45 -28.85 41.12
N LEU A 465 2.24 -29.52 39.99
CA LEU A 465 2.23 -28.88 38.67
C LEU A 465 1.07 -27.88 38.53
N LEU A 466 -0.13 -28.22 39.00
CA LEU A 466 -1.28 -27.33 38.97
C LEU A 466 -1.07 -26.10 39.87
N LEU A 467 -0.53 -26.28 41.08
CA LEU A 467 -0.18 -25.16 41.96
C LEU A 467 0.90 -24.28 41.33
N ALA A 468 1.90 -24.85 40.66
CA ALA A 468 2.93 -24.10 39.96
C ALA A 468 2.34 -23.27 38.80
N LEU A 469 1.41 -23.84 38.02
CA LEU A 469 0.75 -23.12 36.92
C LEU A 469 -0.17 -22.00 37.45
N VAL A 470 -0.97 -22.28 38.47
CA VAL A 470 -1.87 -21.28 39.09
C VAL A 470 -1.06 -20.15 39.73
N THR A 471 0.02 -20.47 40.44
CA THR A 471 0.90 -19.43 41.00
C THR A 471 1.59 -18.62 39.92
N PHE A 472 2.06 -19.25 38.84
CA PHE A 472 2.62 -18.53 37.69
C PHE A 472 1.60 -17.59 37.06
N GLU A 473 0.37 -18.05 36.80
CA GLU A 473 -0.71 -17.23 36.26
C GLU A 473 -1.05 -16.06 37.19
N ILE A 474 -1.20 -16.32 38.49
CA ILE A 474 -1.44 -15.29 39.52
C ILE A 474 -0.34 -14.23 39.55
N ILE A 475 0.93 -14.63 39.45
CA ILE A 475 2.09 -13.73 39.51
C ILE A 475 2.23 -12.92 38.22
N THR A 476 1.86 -13.50 37.07
CA THR A 476 2.09 -12.88 35.75
C THR A 476 0.88 -12.11 35.22
N THR A 477 -0.29 -12.24 35.85
CA THR A 477 -1.49 -11.50 35.45
C THR A 477 -1.42 -10.05 35.93
N GLU A 478 -1.40 -9.08 35.01
CA GLU A 478 -1.43 -7.64 35.31
C GLU A 478 -2.80 -7.14 35.84
N LYS A 479 -3.84 -7.97 35.77
CA LYS A 479 -5.17 -7.66 36.32
C LYS A 479 -5.18 -7.95 37.81
N GLU A 480 -5.59 -6.97 38.62
CA GLU A 480 -5.87 -7.19 40.05
C GLU A 480 -6.83 -8.37 40.22
N ILE A 481 -6.36 -9.41 40.91
CA ILE A 481 -7.15 -10.60 41.19
C ILE A 481 -8.39 -10.15 41.97
N PRO A 482 -9.62 -10.46 41.52
CA PRO A 482 -10.80 -10.11 42.29
C PRO A 482 -10.67 -10.76 43.66
N SER A 483 -10.69 -9.94 44.71
CA SER A 483 -10.51 -10.42 46.08
C SER A 483 -11.50 -11.58 46.33
N TRP A 484 -11.03 -12.65 46.99
CA TRP A 484 -11.83 -13.84 47.32
C TRP A 484 -13.14 -13.55 48.07
N ARG A 485 -13.36 -12.30 48.53
CA ARG A 485 -14.60 -11.82 49.13
C ARG A 485 -15.73 -11.59 48.12
N SER A 486 -15.47 -11.41 46.82
CA SER A 486 -16.52 -11.17 45.82
C SER A 486 -17.20 -12.46 45.34
N VAL A 487 -16.53 -13.61 45.43
CA VAL A 487 -17.08 -14.92 45.01
C VAL A 487 -18.16 -15.43 45.97
N PHE A 488 -18.18 -14.96 47.23
CA PHE A 488 -19.18 -15.35 48.22
C PHE A 488 -20.35 -14.36 48.40
N HIS A 489 -20.39 -13.26 47.64
CA HIS A 489 -21.54 -12.35 47.60
C HIS A 489 -22.33 -12.48 46.30
N PHE A 490 -22.76 -13.71 45.99
CA PHE A 490 -23.81 -13.94 44.99
C PHE A 490 -25.01 -14.67 45.62
N ARG A 491 -25.57 -14.08 46.68
CA ARG A 491 -26.92 -14.44 47.16
C ARG A 491 -27.55 -13.37 48.07
N SER A 492 -28.07 -12.30 47.48
CA SER A 492 -29.41 -11.76 47.77
C SER A 492 -29.62 -10.49 46.95
N ARG A 493 -30.25 -10.61 45.78
CA ARG A 493 -30.94 -9.48 45.18
C ARG A 493 -32.33 -9.97 44.79
N ASN A 494 -33.19 -10.05 45.80
CA ASN A 494 -34.62 -10.01 45.62
C ASN A 494 -35.13 -8.86 46.49
N GLU A 495 -35.93 -8.01 45.85
CA GLU A 495 -36.91 -7.08 46.44
C GLU A 495 -36.36 -5.94 47.30
N SER A 496 -36.37 -4.72 46.75
CA SER A 496 -37.37 -3.69 47.08
C SER A 496 -36.93 -2.30 46.60
N SER A 497 -37.84 -1.69 45.83
CA SER A 497 -38.36 -0.32 45.97
C SER A 497 -37.45 0.89 46.26
N ASP A 498 -37.74 1.92 45.46
CA ASP A 498 -37.86 3.34 45.82
C ASP A 498 -36.67 4.30 45.63
N GLN A 499 -36.91 5.19 44.66
CA GLN A 499 -36.82 6.66 44.72
C GLN A 499 -35.60 7.30 45.40
N LEU A 500 -34.91 8.19 44.67
CA LEU A 500 -35.05 9.64 44.87
C LEU A 500 -34.11 10.45 43.93
N VAL A 501 -34.76 11.39 43.23
CA VAL A 501 -34.34 12.67 42.60
C VAL A 501 -33.30 12.64 41.49
#